data_AF-A0A9D9QIC1-F1
#
_entry.id   AF-A0A9D9QIC1-F1
#
_cell.length_a   1.000
_cell.length_b   1.000
_cell.length_c   1.000
_cell.angle_alpha   90.00
_cell.angle_beta   90.00
_cell.angle_gamma   90.00
#
_symmetry.space_group_name_H-M   'P 1'
#
loop_
_entity.id
_entity.type
_entity.pdbx_description
1 polymer ?
#
loop_
_entity_poly.entity_id
_entity_poly.type
_entity_poly.pdbx_seq_one_letter_code
_entity_poly.pdbx_strand_id
1 'polypeptide(L)'
;MIEQLKQEIEKVFGQKVKKRRECEGLAIDLYTKTGVVISYNTLRRLFGIIEFREPRLSTLDALSKYVGFSSYYDFTNRFLSVDEWPKWENLFFNIDQNEVNELVNMFTYRMSQKDDFTYSFTVLLRELIYRRDLASLQVILSNEAWSFRQIPYENALKIGVVIGRLFRFVDDDTFEKELLKLPLFRDLVLKMFVDYSGLNKKYGRWLSYVNELPDLDEESLIFTNGVLIWKDLLNGHQITNEHLQRIPPLSVDLHPILYGRIAALYLMTELSADERKQIYIDWSERIKQHPERTLEYIFVSNVQCLVFPTMEFSNFLYSCEKHASNVHFWYNRSQLNVYYLSLLQHAIFAGQTKKAKNILQQIDLSYLRYGYDEFLLLFVYLFEHELCMDPTEKDERWLQLLSHASYLNYPIFTEEYFRGYFNRL
;
A
#
# COMPACT_ATOMS: atom_id res chain seq x y z
N MET A 1 -7.09 -28.93 7.48
CA MET A 1 -8.40 -29.26 6.87
C MET A 1 -9.00 -30.55 7.37
N ILE A 2 -8.25 -31.65 7.52
CA ILE A 2 -8.80 -32.91 8.08
C ILE A 2 -9.28 -32.71 9.53
N GLU A 3 -8.55 -31.95 10.36
CA GLU A 3 -8.99 -31.66 11.75
C GLU A 3 -10.28 -30.81 11.79
N GLN A 4 -10.40 -29.82 10.92
CA GLN A 4 -11.62 -29.02 10.78
C GLN A 4 -12.80 -29.90 10.33
N LEU A 5 -12.58 -30.81 9.37
CA LEU A 5 -13.60 -31.76 8.95
C LEU A 5 -14.05 -32.65 10.12
N LYS A 6 -13.14 -33.12 10.97
CA LYS A 6 -13.49 -33.87 12.19
C LYS A 6 -14.38 -33.07 13.13
N GLN A 7 -14.08 -31.79 13.33
CA GLN A 7 -14.87 -30.92 14.20
C GLN A 7 -16.29 -30.73 13.65
N GLU A 8 -16.44 -30.51 12.35
CA GLU A 8 -17.76 -30.40 11.71
C GLU A 8 -18.54 -31.72 11.75
N ILE A 9 -17.87 -32.86 11.55
CA ILE A 9 -18.49 -34.17 11.70
C ILE A 9 -19.06 -34.33 13.11
N GLU A 10 -18.31 -33.96 14.15
CA GLU A 10 -18.79 -34.02 15.54
C GLU A 10 -19.96 -33.06 15.81
N LYS A 11 -19.99 -31.87 15.17
CA LYS A 11 -21.12 -30.93 15.25
C LYS A 11 -22.39 -31.52 14.63
N VAL A 12 -22.29 -32.04 13.40
CA VAL A 12 -23.43 -32.65 12.68
C VAL A 12 -23.90 -33.96 13.33
N PHE A 13 -22.97 -34.70 13.92
CA PHE A 13 -23.26 -35.92 14.68
C PHE A 13 -23.84 -35.64 16.07
N GLY A 14 -23.62 -34.43 16.60
CA GLY A 14 -24.14 -33.99 17.90
C GLY A 14 -23.40 -34.55 19.12
N GLN A 15 -22.27 -35.25 18.94
CA GLN A 15 -21.46 -35.78 20.05
C GLN A 15 -19.99 -35.99 19.64
N LYS A 16 -19.11 -36.03 20.66
CA LYS A 16 -17.66 -36.24 20.46
C LYS A 16 -17.34 -37.70 20.15
N VAL A 17 -16.47 -37.93 19.15
CA VAL A 17 -16.09 -39.28 18.70
C VAL A 17 -14.82 -39.71 19.42
N LYS A 18 -14.97 -40.30 20.61
CA LYS A 18 -13.84 -40.68 21.47
C LYS A 18 -13.64 -42.17 21.65
N LYS A 19 -14.67 -43.00 21.45
CA LYS A 19 -14.59 -44.46 21.62
C LYS A 19 -15.23 -45.18 20.44
N ARG A 20 -15.13 -46.50 20.48
CA ARG A 20 -15.62 -47.38 19.41
C ARG A 20 -17.13 -47.20 19.15
N ARG A 21 -17.92 -47.06 20.22
CA ARG A 21 -19.38 -46.95 20.15
C ARG A 21 -19.81 -45.73 19.32
N GLU A 22 -19.13 -44.60 19.49
CA GLU A 22 -19.43 -43.36 18.76
C GLU A 22 -19.04 -43.49 17.28
N CYS A 23 -17.98 -44.22 16.94
CA CYS A 23 -17.65 -44.52 15.54
C CYS A 23 -18.68 -45.44 14.86
N GLU A 24 -19.21 -46.43 15.58
CA GLU A 24 -20.27 -47.30 15.06
C GLU A 24 -21.55 -46.50 14.83
N GLY A 25 -21.93 -45.64 15.78
CA GLY A 25 -23.05 -44.71 15.62
C GLY A 25 -22.86 -43.74 14.46
N LEU A 26 -21.68 -43.15 14.32
CA LEU A 26 -21.37 -42.22 13.23
C LEU A 26 -21.41 -42.92 11.86
N ALA A 27 -20.94 -44.16 11.76
CA ALA A 27 -21.03 -44.93 10.52
C ALA A 27 -22.48 -45.16 10.09
N ILE A 28 -23.37 -45.44 11.04
CA ILE A 28 -24.81 -45.63 10.80
C ILE A 28 -25.46 -44.30 10.39
N ASP A 29 -25.19 -43.21 11.13
CA ASP A 29 -25.77 -41.90 10.84
C ASP A 29 -25.30 -41.36 9.47
N LEU A 30 -24.02 -41.53 9.16
CA LEU A 30 -23.46 -41.17 7.86
C LEU A 30 -24.11 -41.94 6.72
N TYR A 31 -24.28 -43.25 6.87
CA TYR A 31 -24.98 -44.06 5.87
C TYR A 31 -26.44 -43.60 5.71
N THR A 32 -27.12 -43.31 6.81
CA THR A 32 -28.52 -42.87 6.80
C THR A 32 -28.69 -41.54 6.05
N LYS A 33 -27.78 -40.58 6.24
CA LYS A 33 -27.86 -39.25 5.63
C LYS A 33 -27.32 -39.17 4.21
N THR A 34 -26.34 -40.01 3.85
CA THR A 34 -25.60 -39.88 2.57
C THR A 34 -25.71 -41.09 1.65
N GLY A 35 -26.18 -42.24 2.15
CA GLY A 35 -26.18 -43.51 1.43
C GLY A 35 -24.80 -44.14 1.24
N VAL A 36 -23.73 -43.53 1.76
CA VAL A 36 -22.36 -44.03 1.60
C VAL A 36 -21.95 -44.89 2.80
N VAL A 37 -21.37 -46.07 2.52
CA VAL A 37 -20.88 -46.96 3.58
C VAL A 37 -19.42 -46.63 3.91
N ILE A 38 -19.17 -46.22 5.15
CA ILE A 38 -17.82 -46.10 5.71
C ILE A 38 -17.69 -47.06 6.89
N SER A 39 -16.65 -47.89 6.88
CA SER A 39 -16.37 -48.78 8.01
C SER A 39 -16.08 -47.98 9.28
N TYR A 40 -16.67 -48.39 10.42
CA TYR A 40 -16.36 -47.80 11.72
C TYR A 40 -14.86 -47.89 12.07
N ASN A 41 -14.13 -48.88 11.55
CA ASN A 41 -12.68 -48.95 11.72
C ASN A 41 -11.93 -47.85 10.96
N THR A 42 -12.45 -47.39 9.82
CA THR A 42 -11.91 -46.22 9.10
C THR A 42 -12.11 -44.95 9.92
N LEU A 43 -13.28 -44.78 10.56
CA LEU A 43 -13.55 -43.67 11.46
C LEU A 43 -12.67 -43.72 12.72
N ARG A 44 -12.44 -44.91 13.31
CA ARG A 44 -11.52 -45.09 14.45
C ARG A 44 -10.10 -44.66 14.13
N ARG A 45 -9.60 -44.92 12.91
CA ARG A 45 -8.29 -44.43 12.46
C ARG A 45 -8.28 -42.92 12.27
N LEU A 46 -9.32 -42.38 11.63
CA LEU A 46 -9.45 -40.94 11.38
C LEU A 46 -9.40 -40.16 12.71
N PHE A 47 -10.20 -40.54 13.70
CA PHE A 47 -10.28 -39.87 15.00
C PHE A 47 -9.17 -40.25 16.00
N GLY A 48 -8.16 -41.04 15.58
CA GLY A 48 -7.00 -41.38 16.42
C GLY A 48 -7.30 -42.33 17.59
N ILE A 49 -8.39 -43.10 17.52
CA ILE A 49 -8.76 -44.12 18.53
C ILE A 49 -7.91 -45.38 18.37
N ILE A 50 -7.43 -45.63 17.16
CA ILE A 50 -6.43 -46.64 16.82
C ILE A 50 -5.39 -46.01 15.89
N GLU A 51 -4.34 -46.76 15.55
CA GLU A 51 -3.25 -46.30 14.68
C GLU A 51 -3.76 -45.54 13.45
N PHE A 52 -3.29 -44.30 13.32
CA PHE A 52 -3.70 -43.41 12.24
C PHE A 52 -3.22 -43.95 10.90
N ARG A 53 -4.13 -43.91 9.92
CA ARG A 53 -3.80 -44.16 8.52
C ARG A 53 -4.48 -43.09 7.69
N GLU A 54 -3.75 -42.56 6.71
CA GLU A 54 -4.27 -41.53 5.84
C GLU A 54 -5.58 -42.00 5.16
N PRO A 55 -6.69 -41.26 5.35
CA PRO A 55 -7.96 -41.61 4.75
C PRO A 55 -7.90 -41.43 3.23
N ARG A 56 -8.59 -42.31 2.49
CA ARG A 56 -8.73 -42.17 1.04
C ARG A 56 -9.56 -40.92 0.71
N LEU A 57 -9.32 -40.32 -0.45
CA LEU A 57 -10.12 -39.18 -0.92
C LEU A 57 -11.62 -39.51 -0.96
N SER A 58 -12.01 -40.71 -1.39
CA SER A 58 -13.42 -41.13 -1.39
C SER A 58 -14.04 -41.20 0.02
N THR A 59 -13.24 -41.52 1.05
CA THR A 59 -13.67 -41.43 2.45
C THR A 59 -13.88 -39.98 2.85
N LEU A 60 -12.95 -39.09 2.47
CA LEU A 60 -13.04 -37.66 2.76
C LEU A 60 -14.23 -37.01 2.05
N ASP A 61 -14.49 -37.35 0.78
CA ASP A 61 -15.65 -36.86 0.03
C ASP A 61 -16.97 -37.27 0.68
N ALA A 62 -17.07 -38.52 1.14
CA ALA A 62 -18.26 -39.01 1.82
C ALA A 62 -18.49 -38.30 3.17
N LEU A 63 -17.41 -38.03 3.91
CA LEU A 63 -17.46 -37.25 5.15
C LEU A 63 -17.80 -35.77 4.91
N SER A 64 -17.29 -35.18 3.83
CA SER A 64 -17.63 -33.81 3.43
C SER A 64 -19.10 -33.67 3.00
N LYS A 65 -19.63 -34.67 2.29
CA LYS A 65 -21.07 -34.77 1.99
C LYS A 65 -21.93 -34.87 3.23
N TYR A 66 -21.47 -35.64 4.22
CA TYR A 66 -22.15 -35.75 5.50
C TYR A 66 -22.26 -34.41 6.24
N VAL A 67 -21.27 -33.52 6.08
CA VAL A 67 -21.31 -32.16 6.65
C VAL A 67 -21.83 -31.08 5.69
N GLY A 68 -22.46 -31.48 4.58
CA GLY A 68 -23.21 -30.57 3.69
C GLY A 68 -22.45 -30.01 2.47
N PHE A 69 -21.24 -30.49 2.18
CA PHE A 69 -20.44 -30.05 1.02
C PHE A 69 -20.45 -31.10 -0.10
N SER A 70 -20.24 -30.71 -1.36
CA SER A 70 -20.34 -31.68 -2.47
C SER A 70 -19.18 -32.68 -2.54
N SER A 71 -18.01 -32.31 -2.02
CA SER A 71 -16.79 -33.11 -2.02
C SER A 71 -15.81 -32.59 -0.96
N TYR A 72 -14.72 -33.30 -0.71
CA TYR A 72 -13.63 -32.82 0.14
C TYR A 72 -12.96 -31.59 -0.44
N TYR A 73 -12.85 -31.50 -1.77
CA TYR A 73 -12.37 -30.30 -2.44
C TYR A 73 -13.29 -29.10 -2.20
N ASP A 74 -14.61 -29.31 -2.31
CA ASP A 74 -15.61 -28.28 -2.01
C ASP A 74 -15.55 -27.84 -0.54
N PHE A 75 -15.43 -28.78 0.39
CA PHE A 75 -15.20 -28.51 1.80
C PHE A 75 -13.92 -27.69 2.01
N THR A 76 -12.80 -28.08 1.41
CA THR A 76 -11.55 -27.35 1.61
C THR A 76 -11.59 -25.92 1.10
N ASN A 77 -12.35 -25.68 0.03
CA ASN A 77 -12.45 -24.36 -0.58
C ASN A 77 -13.50 -23.46 0.09
N ARG A 78 -14.64 -24.04 0.51
CA ARG A 78 -15.77 -23.26 1.03
C ARG A 78 -15.84 -23.21 2.54
N PHE A 79 -15.25 -24.17 3.26
CA PHE A 79 -15.33 -24.19 4.72
C PHE A 79 -14.76 -22.91 5.34
N LEU A 80 -13.63 -22.44 4.82
CA LEU A 80 -13.05 -21.16 5.26
C LEU A 80 -14.00 -19.98 4.97
N SER A 81 -14.71 -19.98 3.83
CA SER A 81 -15.66 -18.91 3.48
C SER A 81 -16.97 -18.91 4.28
N VAL A 82 -17.42 -20.08 4.78
CA VAL A 82 -18.67 -20.18 5.57
C VAL A 82 -18.48 -19.62 6.99
N ASP A 83 -17.29 -19.81 7.57
CA ASP A 83 -16.95 -19.28 8.91
C ASP A 83 -16.53 -17.80 8.88
N GLU A 84 -16.30 -17.21 7.70
CA GLU A 84 -15.92 -15.80 7.56
C GLU A 84 -17.11 -14.84 7.66
N TRP A 85 -18.25 -15.16 7.05
CA TRP A 85 -19.39 -14.23 6.99
C TRP A 85 -19.96 -13.83 8.37
N PRO A 86 -20.11 -14.73 9.35
CA PRO A 86 -20.54 -14.33 10.69
C PRO A 86 -19.61 -13.31 11.36
N LYS A 87 -18.30 -13.30 11.02
CA LYS A 87 -17.36 -12.27 11.51
C LYS A 87 -17.66 -10.89 10.92
N TRP A 88 -18.14 -10.83 9.68
CA TRP A 88 -18.56 -9.60 9.03
C TRP A 88 -19.91 -9.13 9.56
N GLU A 89 -20.88 -10.02 9.72
CA GLU A 89 -22.17 -9.69 10.36
C GLU A 89 -21.97 -9.13 11.76
N ASN A 90 -21.10 -9.75 12.56
CA ASN A 90 -20.78 -9.25 13.89
C ASN A 90 -20.10 -7.86 13.86
N LEU A 91 -19.19 -7.61 12.91
CA LEU A 91 -18.60 -6.27 12.71
C LEU A 91 -19.68 -5.23 12.43
N PHE A 92 -20.56 -5.48 11.45
CA PHE A 92 -21.61 -4.53 11.08
C PHE A 92 -22.65 -4.35 12.18
N PHE A 93 -23.03 -5.42 12.89
CA PHE A 93 -23.91 -5.35 14.04
C PHE A 93 -23.35 -4.41 15.12
N ASN A 94 -22.08 -4.56 15.49
CA ASN A 94 -21.45 -3.71 16.51
C ASN A 94 -21.31 -2.25 16.04
N ILE A 95 -21.07 -2.02 14.73
CA ILE A 95 -21.09 -0.67 14.15
C ILE A 95 -22.50 -0.05 14.22
N ASP A 96 -23.56 -0.82 13.95
CA ASP A 96 -24.94 -0.36 13.97
C ASP A 96 -25.46 -0.09 15.39
N GLN A 97 -25.05 -0.90 16.37
CA GLN A 97 -25.36 -0.67 17.80
C GLN A 97 -24.50 0.44 18.43
N ASN A 98 -23.52 0.97 17.70
CA ASN A 98 -22.56 1.96 18.19
C ASN A 98 -21.78 1.47 19.44
N GLU A 99 -21.47 0.17 19.48
CA GLU A 99 -20.78 -0.48 20.60
C GLU A 99 -19.25 -0.44 20.38
N VAL A 100 -18.67 0.77 20.48
CA VAL A 100 -17.24 1.00 20.18
C VAL A 100 -16.29 0.15 21.03
N ASN A 101 -16.65 -0.17 22.28
CA ASN A 101 -15.84 -1.03 23.14
C ASN A 101 -15.79 -2.48 22.64
N GLU A 102 -16.89 -3.00 22.09
CA GLU A 102 -16.90 -4.34 21.48
C GLU A 102 -16.09 -4.37 20.20
N LEU A 103 -16.16 -3.29 19.40
CA LEU A 103 -15.26 -3.11 18.24
C LEU A 103 -13.79 -3.13 18.67
N VAL A 104 -13.45 -2.39 19.74
CA VAL A 104 -12.08 -2.39 20.28
C VAL A 104 -11.63 -3.80 20.67
N ASN A 105 -12.43 -4.50 21.49
CA ASN A 105 -12.13 -5.86 21.94
C ASN A 105 -11.93 -6.82 20.76
N MET A 106 -12.82 -6.75 19.77
CA MET A 106 -12.75 -7.55 18.56
C MET A 106 -11.46 -7.29 17.77
N PHE A 107 -11.06 -6.03 17.56
CA PHE A 107 -9.85 -5.71 16.80
C PHE A 107 -8.56 -5.99 17.58
N THR A 108 -8.55 -5.85 18.91
CA THR A 108 -7.44 -6.31 19.75
C THR A 108 -7.23 -7.82 19.59
N TYR A 109 -8.32 -8.60 19.60
CA TYR A 109 -8.24 -10.04 19.36
C TYR A 109 -7.71 -10.36 17.95
N ARG A 110 -8.26 -9.74 16.90
CA ARG A 110 -7.80 -9.93 15.50
C ARG A 110 -6.31 -9.61 15.33
N MET A 111 -5.84 -8.53 15.94
CA MET A 111 -4.42 -8.15 15.91
C MET A 111 -3.53 -9.22 16.55
N SER A 112 -3.97 -9.81 17.67
CA SER A 112 -3.25 -10.89 18.36
C SER A 112 -3.16 -12.19 17.54
N GLN A 113 -4.19 -12.49 16.76
CA GLN A 113 -4.26 -13.73 15.96
C GLN A 113 -3.62 -13.59 14.57
N LYS A 114 -3.19 -12.37 14.18
CA LYS A 114 -2.82 -12.03 12.81
C LYS A 114 -3.93 -12.36 11.80
N ASP A 115 -5.18 -12.30 12.26
CA ASP A 115 -6.38 -12.67 11.50
C ASP A 115 -7.03 -11.42 10.92
N ASP A 116 -7.09 -11.33 9.59
CA ASP A 116 -7.83 -10.36 8.76
C ASP A 116 -7.87 -8.88 9.23
N PHE A 117 -6.93 -8.46 10.08
CA PHE A 117 -6.96 -7.15 10.71
C PHE A 117 -6.97 -6.05 9.65
N THR A 118 -6.04 -6.10 8.70
CA THR A 118 -5.87 -5.06 7.67
C THR A 118 -7.16 -4.80 6.89
N TYR A 119 -7.81 -5.84 6.39
CA TYR A 119 -8.99 -5.68 5.51
C TYR A 119 -10.21 -5.27 6.32
N SER A 120 -10.51 -5.98 7.41
CA SER A 120 -11.65 -5.63 8.26
C SER A 120 -11.52 -4.28 8.95
N PHE A 121 -10.31 -3.88 9.36
CA PHE A 121 -10.04 -2.56 9.94
C PHE A 121 -10.22 -1.47 8.89
N THR A 122 -9.77 -1.71 7.65
CA THR A 122 -10.04 -0.80 6.53
C THR A 122 -11.53 -0.63 6.31
N VAL A 123 -12.33 -1.71 6.32
CA VAL A 123 -13.79 -1.63 6.18
C VAL A 123 -14.42 -0.85 7.34
N LEU A 124 -14.03 -1.14 8.58
CA LEU A 124 -14.49 -0.39 9.76
C LEU A 124 -14.24 1.12 9.58
N LEU A 125 -13.00 1.52 9.27
CA LEU A 125 -12.66 2.93 9.11
C LEU A 125 -13.47 3.58 7.99
N ARG A 126 -13.65 2.91 6.84
CA ARG A 126 -14.48 3.44 5.75
C ARG A 126 -15.91 3.69 6.21
N GLU A 127 -16.51 2.72 6.90
CA GLU A 127 -17.89 2.81 7.36
C GLU A 127 -18.08 3.97 8.35
N LEU A 128 -17.23 4.03 9.38
CA LEU A 128 -17.29 5.12 10.37
C LEU A 128 -17.03 6.49 9.73
N ILE A 129 -16.10 6.58 8.78
CA ILE A 129 -15.84 7.83 8.03
C ILE A 129 -17.06 8.24 7.21
N TYR A 130 -17.70 7.31 6.49
CA TYR A 130 -18.91 7.61 5.74
C TYR A 130 -20.05 8.09 6.63
N ARG A 131 -20.21 7.49 7.82
CA ARG A 131 -21.19 7.89 8.83
C ARG A 131 -20.84 9.19 9.57
N ARG A 132 -19.64 9.74 9.37
CA ARG A 132 -19.08 10.86 10.16
C ARG A 132 -19.09 10.56 11.66
N ASP A 133 -18.91 9.30 12.03
CA ASP A 133 -18.86 8.87 13.43
C ASP A 133 -17.48 9.19 14.04
N LEU A 134 -17.29 10.47 14.32
CA LEU A 134 -16.04 10.99 14.88
C LEU A 134 -15.77 10.42 16.27
N ALA A 135 -16.80 10.20 17.09
CA ALA A 135 -16.65 9.70 18.45
C ALA A 135 -16.04 8.28 18.44
N SER A 136 -16.59 7.37 17.62
CA SER A 136 -16.02 6.03 17.48
C SER A 136 -14.63 6.05 16.85
N LEU A 137 -14.42 6.88 15.83
CA LEU A 137 -13.10 7.04 15.19
C LEU A 137 -12.04 7.53 16.18
N GLN A 138 -12.35 8.47 17.06
CA GLN A 138 -11.43 8.97 18.09
C GLN A 138 -11.01 7.86 19.05
N VAL A 139 -11.94 7.01 19.49
CA VAL A 139 -11.62 5.87 20.37
C VAL A 139 -10.78 4.83 19.63
N ILE A 140 -11.19 4.45 18.42
CA ILE A 140 -10.50 3.43 17.62
C ILE A 140 -9.09 3.88 17.22
N LEU A 141 -8.92 5.11 16.76
CA LEU A 141 -7.63 5.61 16.26
C LEU A 141 -6.67 6.05 17.38
N SER A 142 -7.15 6.18 18.62
CA SER A 142 -6.30 6.47 19.79
C SER A 142 -5.87 5.22 20.55
N ASN A 143 -6.29 4.02 20.12
CA ASN A 143 -5.99 2.79 20.83
C ASN A 143 -4.55 2.32 20.60
N GLU A 144 -3.81 2.07 21.69
CA GLU A 144 -2.39 1.70 21.62
C GLU A 144 -2.15 0.28 21.07
N ALA A 145 -3.13 -0.63 21.16
CA ALA A 145 -3.03 -2.03 20.73
C ALA A 145 -2.80 -2.21 19.22
N TRP A 146 -3.00 -1.14 18.43
CA TRP A 146 -2.66 -1.09 17.02
C TRP A 146 -2.04 0.26 16.65
N SER A 147 -1.22 0.81 17.54
CA SER A 147 -0.37 1.95 17.18
C SER A 147 0.49 1.64 15.94
N PHE A 148 0.94 2.66 15.23
CA PHE A 148 1.65 2.49 13.94
C PHE A 148 2.85 1.53 14.05
N ARG A 149 3.56 1.53 15.18
CA ARG A 149 4.69 0.62 15.44
C ARG A 149 4.31 -0.86 15.49
N GLN A 150 3.05 -1.17 15.80
CA GLN A 150 2.54 -2.54 15.87
C GLN A 150 2.00 -3.03 14.53
N ILE A 151 1.63 -2.12 13.63
CA ILE A 151 1.11 -2.46 12.30
C ILE A 151 2.29 -2.65 11.33
N PRO A 152 2.42 -3.81 10.67
CA PRO A 152 3.43 -3.98 9.62
C PRO A 152 3.29 -2.91 8.54
N TYR A 153 4.41 -2.34 8.08
CA TYR A 153 4.42 -1.23 7.11
C TYR A 153 3.55 -1.49 5.87
N GLU A 154 3.60 -2.72 5.32
CA GLU A 154 2.76 -3.11 4.18
C GLU A 154 1.25 -3.02 4.48
N ASN A 155 0.84 -3.39 5.69
CA ASN A 155 -0.55 -3.33 6.11
C ASN A 155 -0.99 -1.87 6.33
N ALA A 156 -0.14 -1.06 6.97
CA ALA A 156 -0.39 0.37 7.12
C ALA A 156 -0.57 1.05 5.76
N LEU A 157 0.26 0.69 4.77
CA LEU A 157 0.15 1.21 3.42
C LEU A 157 -1.15 0.77 2.73
N LYS A 158 -1.57 -0.50 2.87
CA LYS A 158 -2.84 -1.00 2.31
C LYS A 158 -4.04 -0.23 2.88
N ILE A 159 -4.06 -0.03 4.20
CA ILE A 159 -5.09 0.79 4.87
C ILE A 159 -5.05 2.21 4.31
N GLY A 160 -3.88 2.83 4.33
CA GLY A 160 -3.68 4.22 3.93
C GLY A 160 -4.12 4.53 2.51
N VAL A 161 -3.77 3.69 1.53
CA VAL A 161 -4.18 3.90 0.14
C VAL A 161 -5.70 3.85 -0.02
N VAL A 162 -6.37 2.91 0.67
CA VAL A 162 -7.83 2.76 0.56
C VAL A 162 -8.57 3.88 1.29
N ILE A 163 -8.12 4.24 2.49
CA ILE A 163 -8.73 5.31 3.30
C ILE A 163 -8.40 6.68 2.72
N GLY A 164 -7.16 6.95 2.31
CA GLY A 164 -6.77 8.24 1.72
C GLY A 164 -7.57 8.56 0.45
N ARG A 165 -7.80 7.56 -0.41
CA ARG A 165 -8.65 7.73 -1.61
C ARG A 165 -10.11 8.04 -1.28
N LEU A 166 -10.62 7.58 -0.14
CA LEU A 166 -11.99 7.89 0.30
C LEU A 166 -12.21 9.41 0.41
N PHE A 167 -11.19 10.15 0.84
CA PHE A 167 -11.27 11.60 1.03
C PHE A 167 -11.30 12.41 -0.27
N ARG A 168 -11.23 11.76 -1.45
CA ARG A 168 -11.63 12.40 -2.71
C ARG A 168 -13.14 12.62 -2.82
N PHE A 169 -13.93 11.88 -2.03
CA PHE A 169 -15.40 11.90 -2.06
C PHE A 169 -16.04 12.38 -0.75
N VAL A 170 -15.30 12.35 0.35
CA VAL A 170 -15.68 13.03 1.59
C VAL A 170 -15.37 14.51 1.40
N ASP A 171 -16.32 15.40 1.69
CA ASP A 171 -16.10 16.85 1.73
C ASP A 171 -16.70 17.44 3.00
N ASP A 172 -15.92 17.41 4.07
CA ASP A 172 -16.30 17.89 5.39
C ASP A 172 -15.04 18.37 6.14
N ASP A 173 -14.68 19.63 5.93
CA ASP A 173 -13.43 20.21 6.44
C ASP A 173 -13.33 20.13 7.98
N THR A 174 -14.45 20.27 8.70
CA THR A 174 -14.45 20.22 10.16
C THR A 174 -14.14 18.81 10.64
N PHE A 175 -14.86 17.81 10.11
CA PHE A 175 -14.61 16.41 10.41
C PHE A 175 -13.19 15.97 10.03
N GLU A 176 -12.72 16.35 8.84
CA GLU A 176 -11.38 16.03 8.35
C GLU A 176 -10.29 16.60 9.26
N LYS A 177 -10.43 17.85 9.72
CA LYS A 177 -9.50 18.47 10.67
C LYS A 177 -9.44 17.75 12.01
N GLU A 178 -10.57 17.30 12.55
CA GLU A 178 -10.57 16.51 13.78
C GLU A 178 -9.84 15.18 13.61
N LEU A 179 -9.97 14.51 12.46
CA LEU A 179 -9.20 13.30 12.17
C LEU A 179 -7.70 13.58 12.03
N LEU A 180 -7.30 14.68 11.39
CA LEU A 180 -5.89 15.05 11.22
C LEU A 180 -5.17 15.32 12.55
N LYS A 181 -5.90 15.66 13.61
CA LYS A 181 -5.34 15.79 14.97
C LYS A 181 -4.93 14.44 15.57
N LEU A 182 -5.49 13.32 15.09
CA LEU A 182 -5.19 11.97 15.59
C LEU A 182 -3.85 11.45 15.02
N PRO A 183 -2.85 11.10 15.85
CA PRO A 183 -1.54 10.65 15.37
C PRO A 183 -1.62 9.44 14.43
N LEU A 184 -2.40 8.42 14.79
CA LEU A 184 -2.53 7.23 13.96
C LEU A 184 -3.21 7.53 12.61
N PHE A 185 -4.10 8.52 12.54
CA PHE A 185 -4.67 8.94 11.26
C PHE A 185 -3.63 9.63 10.38
N ARG A 186 -2.76 10.47 10.94
CA ARG A 186 -1.62 11.05 10.21
C ARG A 186 -0.69 9.95 9.69
N ASP A 187 -0.36 8.99 10.55
CA ASP A 187 0.50 7.86 10.18
C ASP A 187 -0.10 7.00 9.08
N LEU A 188 -1.34 6.54 9.27
CA LEU A 188 -1.98 5.59 8.37
C LEU A 188 -2.49 6.24 7.10
N VAL A 189 -2.98 7.48 7.12
CA VAL A 189 -3.67 8.09 5.98
C VAL A 189 -2.81 9.15 5.33
N LEU A 190 -2.46 10.21 6.07
CA LEU A 190 -1.71 11.34 5.51
C LEU A 190 -0.33 10.91 4.98
N LYS A 191 0.45 10.16 5.77
CA LYS A 191 1.82 9.78 5.39
C LYS A 191 1.90 8.61 4.41
N MET A 192 0.98 7.65 4.49
CA MET A 192 0.97 6.48 3.60
C MET A 192 0.33 6.75 2.23
N PHE A 193 -0.63 7.68 2.14
CA PHE A 193 -1.29 8.07 0.90
C PHE A 193 -0.91 9.51 0.51
N VAL A 194 0.25 9.65 -0.11
CA VAL A 194 0.73 10.94 -0.61
C VAL A 194 0.11 11.22 -1.98
N ASP A 195 -0.81 12.19 -2.06
CA ASP A 195 -1.56 12.50 -3.28
C ASP A 195 -0.98 13.69 -4.06
N TYR A 196 -0.08 13.40 -5.00
CA TYR A 196 0.51 14.38 -5.93
C TYR A 196 -0.49 14.88 -6.97
N SER A 197 -1.64 14.25 -7.17
CA SER A 197 -2.73 14.86 -7.95
C SER A 197 -3.56 15.87 -7.14
N GLY A 198 -3.39 15.85 -5.81
CA GLY A 198 -4.15 16.62 -4.84
C GLY A 198 -3.36 17.70 -4.07
N LEU A 199 -2.07 17.96 -4.35
CA LEU A 199 -1.29 18.95 -3.58
C LEU A 199 -1.81 20.38 -3.76
N ASN A 200 -2.34 20.73 -4.94
CA ASN A 200 -3.01 22.02 -5.14
C ASN A 200 -4.50 22.00 -4.77
N LYS A 201 -4.97 20.88 -4.17
CA LYS A 201 -6.36 20.64 -3.77
C LYS A 201 -6.41 20.29 -2.27
N LYS A 202 -7.28 19.36 -1.90
CA LYS A 202 -7.55 18.93 -0.52
C LYS A 202 -6.30 18.45 0.22
N TYR A 203 -5.51 17.56 -0.40
CA TYR A 203 -4.33 16.98 0.25
C TYR A 203 -3.29 18.06 0.62
N GLY A 204 -3.12 19.09 -0.20
CA GLY A 204 -2.30 20.25 0.16
C GLY A 204 -2.82 21.03 1.35
N ARG A 205 -4.13 21.24 1.44
CA ARG A 205 -4.76 21.92 2.60
C ARG A 205 -4.58 21.13 3.88
N TRP A 206 -4.68 19.80 3.81
CA TRP A 206 -4.40 18.92 4.95
C TRP A 206 -2.96 19.05 5.44
N LEU A 207 -2.00 19.06 4.52
CA LEU A 207 -0.58 19.25 4.87
C LEU A 207 -0.35 20.59 5.57
N SER A 208 -0.88 21.68 5.03
CA SER A 208 -0.77 23.01 5.65
C SER A 208 -1.41 23.04 7.04
N TYR A 209 -2.62 22.51 7.19
CA TYR A 209 -3.30 22.43 8.48
C TYR A 209 -2.51 21.63 9.52
N VAL A 210 -1.99 20.46 9.12
CA VAL A 210 -1.21 19.60 10.02
C VAL A 210 0.09 20.28 10.44
N ASN A 211 0.77 20.95 9.50
CA ASN A 211 2.03 21.67 9.75
C ASN A 211 1.87 22.81 10.77
N GLU A 212 0.66 23.34 10.94
CA GLU A 212 0.32 24.41 11.90
C GLU A 212 -0.21 23.87 13.26
N LEU A 213 -0.30 22.56 13.46
CA LEU A 213 -0.75 21.99 14.74
C LEU A 213 0.28 22.26 15.85
N PRO A 214 -0.16 22.68 17.06
CA PRO A 214 0.75 23.08 18.14
C PRO A 214 1.57 21.91 18.70
N ASP A 215 1.01 20.70 18.72
CA ASP A 215 1.63 19.50 19.31
C ASP A 215 2.01 18.47 18.23
N LEU A 216 2.49 18.95 17.08
CA LEU A 216 2.91 18.07 15.98
C LEU A 216 4.22 17.35 16.32
N ASP A 217 4.24 16.03 16.10
CA ASP A 217 5.45 15.23 16.24
C ASP A 217 6.51 15.58 15.17
N GLU A 218 7.78 15.43 15.53
CA GLU A 218 8.92 15.80 14.68
C GLU A 218 8.90 15.10 13.32
N GLU A 219 8.55 13.82 13.27
CA GLU A 219 8.47 13.05 12.03
C GLU A 219 7.40 13.62 11.08
N SER A 220 6.22 13.95 11.61
CA SER A 220 5.13 14.58 10.85
C SER A 220 5.48 16.00 10.42
N LEU A 221 6.20 16.77 11.25
CA LEU A 221 6.70 18.09 10.89
C LEU A 221 7.67 18.02 9.70
N ILE A 222 8.67 17.14 9.80
CA ILE A 222 9.64 16.90 8.73
C ILE A 222 8.95 16.45 7.45
N PHE A 223 8.01 15.50 7.55
CA PHE A 223 7.26 15.01 6.41
C PHE A 223 6.46 16.13 5.74
N THR A 224 5.67 16.89 6.51
CA THR A 224 4.83 17.96 5.98
C THR A 224 5.67 19.08 5.36
N ASN A 225 6.76 19.50 6.00
CA ASN A 225 7.72 20.44 5.43
C ASN A 225 8.25 19.97 4.07
N GLY A 226 8.74 18.74 3.99
CA GLY A 226 9.28 18.20 2.74
C GLY A 226 8.27 18.12 1.61
N VAL A 227 6.99 17.85 1.90
CA VAL A 227 5.93 17.82 0.89
C VAL A 227 5.45 19.23 0.51
N LEU A 228 5.38 20.16 1.46
CA LEU A 228 4.98 21.55 1.22
C LEU A 228 6.04 22.31 0.40
N ILE A 229 7.33 22.16 0.72
CA ILE A 229 8.41 22.71 -0.10
C ILE A 229 8.35 22.16 -1.53
N TRP A 230 8.10 20.85 -1.67
CA TRP A 230 7.92 20.23 -2.97
C TRP A 230 6.73 20.82 -3.74
N LYS A 231 5.60 21.03 -3.05
CA LYS A 231 4.43 21.71 -3.64
C LYS A 231 4.78 23.12 -4.10
N ASP A 232 5.54 23.89 -3.32
CA ASP A 232 5.91 25.26 -3.69
C ASP A 232 6.78 25.29 -4.94
N LEU A 233 7.75 24.37 -5.05
CA LEU A 233 8.56 24.17 -6.26
C LEU A 233 7.70 23.83 -7.50
N LEU A 234 6.73 22.92 -7.35
CA LEU A 234 5.79 22.60 -8.43
C LEU A 234 4.89 23.78 -8.84
N ASN A 235 4.71 24.75 -7.94
CA ASN A 235 4.00 26.00 -8.21
C ASN A 235 4.92 27.12 -8.72
N GLY A 236 6.16 26.80 -9.09
CA GLY A 236 7.10 27.73 -9.72
C GLY A 236 7.82 28.65 -8.72
N HIS A 237 7.67 28.42 -7.41
CA HIS A 237 8.46 29.13 -6.41
C HIS A 237 9.90 28.64 -6.42
N GLN A 238 10.84 29.54 -6.14
CA GLN A 238 12.22 29.18 -5.87
C GLN A 238 12.40 28.81 -4.39
N ILE A 239 13.45 28.03 -4.09
CA ILE A 239 13.81 27.76 -2.69
C ILE A 239 14.24 29.08 -2.03
N THR A 240 13.73 29.33 -0.84
CA THR A 240 13.99 30.55 -0.05
C THR A 240 14.71 30.16 1.24
N ASN A 241 15.26 31.14 1.97
CA ASN A 241 15.84 30.88 3.29
C ASN A 241 14.83 30.27 4.28
N GLU A 242 13.55 30.62 4.17
CA GLU A 242 12.48 30.02 4.98
C GLU A 242 12.22 28.55 4.60
N HIS A 243 12.34 28.19 3.32
CA HIS A 243 12.32 26.78 2.91
C HIS A 243 13.52 26.03 3.52
N LEU A 244 14.72 26.59 3.43
CA LEU A 244 15.94 25.96 3.96
C LEU A 244 15.86 25.68 5.46
N GLN A 245 15.31 26.60 6.26
CA GLN A 245 15.10 26.41 7.70
C GLN A 245 14.14 25.25 8.02
N ARG A 246 13.27 24.87 7.08
CA ARG A 246 12.29 23.78 7.22
C ARG A 246 12.81 22.44 6.72
N ILE A 247 13.92 22.40 5.97
CA ILE A 247 14.57 21.14 5.54
C ILE A 247 15.45 20.64 6.69
N PRO A 248 15.16 19.48 7.29
CA PRO A 248 15.98 18.96 8.38
C PRO A 248 17.31 18.40 7.84
N PRO A 249 18.35 18.32 8.68
CA PRO A 249 19.58 17.65 8.31
C PRO A 249 19.32 16.18 7.94
N LEU A 250 20.11 15.65 7.02
CA LEU A 250 20.10 14.23 6.71
C LEU A 250 20.56 13.44 7.94
N SER A 251 19.71 12.54 8.42
CA SER A 251 19.98 11.65 9.55
C SER A 251 19.78 10.19 9.16
N VAL A 252 20.55 9.32 9.81
CA VAL A 252 20.46 7.86 9.67
C VAL A 252 19.14 7.29 10.23
N ASP A 253 18.48 8.03 11.12
CA ASP A 253 17.23 7.60 11.75
C ASP A 253 16.00 7.90 10.89
N LEU A 254 16.16 8.67 9.80
CA LEU A 254 15.08 8.96 8.87
C LEU A 254 14.63 7.69 8.16
N HIS A 255 13.31 7.55 8.00
CA HIS A 255 12.75 6.53 7.12
C HIS A 255 13.34 6.66 5.70
N PRO A 256 13.73 5.57 5.00
CA PRO A 256 14.41 5.64 3.70
C PRO A 256 13.71 6.50 2.65
N ILE A 257 12.37 6.39 2.54
CA ILE A 257 11.56 7.23 1.63
C ILE A 257 11.68 8.72 1.96
N LEU A 258 11.71 9.05 3.26
CA LEU A 258 11.81 10.43 3.73
C LEU A 258 13.23 10.96 3.53
N TYR A 259 14.25 10.13 3.82
CA TYR A 259 15.65 10.44 3.51
C TYR A 259 15.81 10.80 2.03
N GLY A 260 15.30 9.96 1.12
CA GLY A 260 15.38 10.22 -0.32
C GLY A 260 14.71 11.52 -0.76
N ARG A 261 13.54 11.84 -0.17
CA ARG A 261 12.83 13.11 -0.41
C ARG A 261 13.69 14.31 0.02
N ILE A 262 14.24 14.27 1.23
CA ILE A 262 15.03 15.38 1.80
C ILE A 262 16.34 15.56 1.04
N ALA A 263 17.06 14.46 0.76
CA ALA A 263 18.31 14.51 0.01
C ALA A 263 18.10 15.14 -1.38
N ALA A 264 17.03 14.76 -2.07
CA ALA A 264 16.67 15.36 -3.35
C ALA A 264 16.25 16.84 -3.24
N LEU A 265 15.58 17.25 -2.16
CA LEU A 265 15.29 18.68 -1.92
C LEU A 265 16.59 19.48 -1.73
N TYR A 266 17.56 18.96 -0.98
CA TYR A 266 18.89 19.59 -0.88
C TYR A 266 19.54 19.74 -2.26
N LEU A 267 19.45 18.75 -3.14
CA LEU A 267 20.01 18.85 -4.49
C LEU A 267 19.37 19.96 -5.35
N MET A 268 18.17 20.42 -4.99
CA MET A 268 17.45 21.53 -5.62
C MET A 268 17.78 22.90 -5.01
N THR A 269 18.57 22.93 -3.92
CA THR A 269 19.06 24.19 -3.33
C THR A 269 20.34 24.63 -4.03
N GLU A 270 20.75 25.87 -3.75
CA GLU A 270 22.10 26.32 -4.08
C GLU A 270 23.11 25.56 -3.19
N LEU A 271 24.02 24.82 -3.83
CA LEU A 271 25.06 24.03 -3.19
C LEU A 271 26.38 24.21 -3.94
N SER A 272 27.49 24.23 -3.20
CA SER A 272 28.81 24.05 -3.79
C SER A 272 28.96 22.64 -4.38
N ALA A 273 29.95 22.47 -5.26
CA ALA A 273 30.24 21.17 -5.86
C ALA A 273 30.60 20.11 -4.80
N ASP A 274 31.31 20.50 -3.74
CA ASP A 274 31.71 19.61 -2.65
C ASP A 274 30.51 19.19 -1.78
N GLU A 275 29.62 20.12 -1.43
CA GLU A 275 28.38 19.81 -0.68
C GLU A 275 27.49 18.85 -1.47
N ARG A 276 27.29 19.12 -2.77
CA ARG A 276 26.51 18.26 -3.66
C ARG A 276 27.10 16.85 -3.74
N LYS A 277 28.41 16.76 -3.90
CA LYS A 277 29.14 15.48 -3.93
C LYS A 277 28.99 14.73 -2.61
N GLN A 278 29.06 15.43 -1.47
CA GLN A 278 28.92 14.81 -0.15
C GLN A 278 27.53 14.17 0.03
N ILE A 279 26.46 14.85 -0.40
CA ILE A 279 25.10 14.29 -0.36
C ILE A 279 25.02 12.95 -1.12
N TYR A 280 25.59 12.86 -2.32
CA TYR A 280 25.60 11.61 -3.08
C TYR A 280 26.44 10.52 -2.42
N ILE A 281 27.56 10.87 -1.77
CA ILE A 281 28.41 9.92 -1.03
C ILE A 281 27.63 9.34 0.16
N ASP A 282 27.05 10.21 0.99
CA ASP A 282 26.30 9.81 2.18
C ASP A 282 25.12 8.93 1.79
N TRP A 283 24.37 9.34 0.76
CA TRP A 283 23.24 8.57 0.26
C TRP A 283 23.66 7.21 -0.30
N SER A 284 24.76 7.14 -1.05
CA SER A 284 25.33 5.88 -1.53
C SER A 284 25.72 4.96 -0.38
N GLU A 285 26.25 5.51 0.71
CA GLU A 285 26.61 4.73 1.89
C GLU A 285 25.36 4.13 2.56
N ARG A 286 24.29 4.91 2.70
CA ARG A 286 23.01 4.41 3.23
C ARG A 286 22.45 3.25 2.40
N ILE A 287 22.49 3.37 1.07
CA ILE A 287 22.05 2.30 0.16
C ILE A 287 22.95 1.07 0.29
N LYS A 288 24.27 1.23 0.41
CA LYS A 288 25.20 0.10 0.59
C LYS A 288 25.00 -0.62 1.92
N GLN A 289 24.66 0.11 2.99
CA GLN A 289 24.36 -0.47 4.30
C GLN A 289 23.03 -1.25 4.29
N HIS A 290 22.06 -0.81 3.49
CA HIS A 290 20.71 -1.37 3.41
C HIS A 290 20.25 -1.59 1.95
N PRO A 291 20.93 -2.46 1.18
CA PRO A 291 20.65 -2.65 -0.24
C PRO A 291 19.22 -3.16 -0.49
N GLU A 292 18.64 -3.91 0.46
CA GLU A 292 17.26 -4.38 0.43
C GLU A 292 16.21 -3.25 0.44
N ARG A 293 16.61 -2.03 0.87
CA ARG A 293 15.75 -0.84 0.92
C ARG A 293 16.07 0.17 -0.18
N THR A 294 16.86 -0.19 -1.19
CA THR A 294 17.26 0.72 -2.27
C THR A 294 16.07 1.42 -2.91
N LEU A 295 15.03 0.66 -3.29
CA LEU A 295 13.82 1.21 -3.92
C LEU A 295 13.11 2.23 -3.03
N GLU A 296 13.18 2.10 -1.71
CA GLU A 296 12.61 3.06 -0.78
C GLU A 296 13.43 4.35 -0.73
N TYR A 297 14.76 4.21 -0.63
CA TYR A 297 15.68 5.36 -0.64
C TYR A 297 15.56 6.20 -1.90
N ILE A 298 15.27 5.59 -3.05
CA ILE A 298 15.18 6.31 -4.33
C ILE A 298 13.76 6.60 -4.80
N PHE A 299 12.72 6.20 -4.05
CA PHE A 299 11.34 6.26 -4.56
C PHE A 299 10.90 7.69 -4.92
N VAL A 300 10.90 8.59 -3.94
CA VAL A 300 10.43 9.97 -4.13
C VAL A 300 11.45 10.78 -4.94
N SER A 301 12.74 10.49 -4.79
CA SER A 301 13.80 11.18 -5.52
C SER A 301 13.77 10.89 -7.02
N ASN A 302 13.35 9.69 -7.43
CA ASN A 302 13.06 9.41 -8.84
C ASN A 302 11.96 10.35 -9.37
N VAL A 303 10.87 10.57 -8.64
CA VAL A 303 9.80 11.51 -9.04
C VAL A 303 10.34 12.93 -9.11
N GLN A 304 11.17 13.32 -8.15
CA GLN A 304 11.78 14.65 -8.09
C GLN A 304 12.77 14.90 -9.25
N CYS A 305 13.57 13.90 -9.62
CA CYS A 305 14.47 13.94 -10.77
C CYS A 305 13.71 13.96 -12.11
N LEU A 306 12.52 13.34 -12.18
CA LEU A 306 11.65 13.50 -13.34
C LEU A 306 11.29 14.97 -13.56
N VAL A 307 10.94 15.73 -12.51
CA VAL A 307 10.55 17.14 -12.67
C VAL A 307 11.75 18.08 -12.83
N PHE A 308 12.81 17.89 -12.04
CA PHE A 308 14.01 18.73 -12.05
C PHE A 308 15.24 17.90 -12.41
N PRO A 309 15.37 17.48 -13.69
CA PRO A 309 16.48 16.64 -14.09
C PRO A 309 17.81 17.41 -14.09
N THR A 310 18.85 16.75 -13.59
CA THR A 310 20.25 17.09 -13.89
C THR A 310 20.98 15.82 -14.30
N MET A 311 22.02 15.94 -15.12
CA MET A 311 22.78 14.78 -15.60
C MET A 311 23.42 14.04 -14.42
N GLU A 312 23.92 14.78 -13.43
CA GLU A 312 24.48 14.21 -12.20
C GLU A 312 23.45 13.42 -11.39
N PHE A 313 22.25 13.98 -11.19
CA PHE A 313 21.20 13.34 -10.41
C PHE A 313 20.66 12.09 -11.13
N SER A 314 20.44 12.19 -12.44
CA SER A 314 20.00 11.07 -13.27
C SER A 314 21.06 9.94 -13.27
N ASN A 315 22.35 10.28 -13.40
CA ASN A 315 23.44 9.30 -13.33
C ASN A 315 23.55 8.62 -11.96
N PHE A 316 23.34 9.35 -10.87
CA PHE A 316 23.32 8.79 -9.53
C PHE A 316 22.20 7.73 -9.41
N LEU A 317 20.96 8.07 -9.78
CA LEU A 317 19.83 7.14 -9.72
C LEU A 317 20.02 5.94 -10.65
N TYR A 318 20.60 6.15 -11.84
CA TYR A 318 20.98 5.09 -12.75
C TYR A 318 22.00 4.11 -12.13
N SER A 319 22.96 4.62 -11.34
CA SER A 319 23.97 3.77 -10.68
C SER A 319 23.38 2.76 -9.68
N CYS A 320 22.15 2.99 -9.21
CA CYS A 320 21.43 2.09 -8.31
C CYS A 320 20.84 0.85 -8.99
N GLU A 321 20.96 0.71 -10.32
CA GLU A 321 20.33 -0.36 -11.13
C GLU A 321 20.63 -1.76 -10.58
N LYS A 322 21.87 -1.96 -10.10
CA LYS A 322 22.33 -3.23 -9.54
C LYS A 322 21.62 -3.65 -8.24
N HIS A 323 21.01 -2.72 -7.53
CA HIS A 323 20.39 -2.96 -6.23
C HIS A 323 18.86 -2.90 -6.27
N ALA A 324 18.28 -2.27 -7.30
CA ALA A 324 16.84 -2.04 -7.42
C ALA A 324 16.04 -3.24 -7.98
N SER A 325 16.70 -4.33 -8.40
CA SER A 325 16.07 -5.46 -9.10
C SER A 325 15.24 -6.42 -8.23
N ASN A 326 15.33 -6.32 -6.91
CA ASN A 326 14.68 -7.28 -6.00
C ASN A 326 13.38 -6.71 -5.42
N VAL A 327 12.24 -7.27 -5.83
CA VAL A 327 10.91 -6.96 -5.26
C VAL A 327 10.63 -7.94 -4.13
N HIS A 328 10.56 -7.45 -2.89
CA HIS A 328 10.29 -8.28 -1.72
C HIS A 328 8.86 -8.12 -1.20
N PHE A 329 8.26 -6.94 -1.38
CA PHE A 329 6.93 -6.59 -0.89
C PHE A 329 6.01 -6.10 -2.01
N TRP A 330 4.70 -6.22 -1.79
CA TRP A 330 3.68 -5.74 -2.74
C TRP A 330 3.92 -4.28 -3.17
N TYR A 331 4.29 -3.42 -2.22
CA TYR A 331 4.48 -1.99 -2.48
C TYR A 331 5.73 -1.67 -3.31
N ASN A 332 6.73 -2.57 -3.35
CA ASN A 332 7.91 -2.37 -4.18
C ASN A 332 7.58 -2.39 -5.67
N ARG A 333 6.47 -3.02 -6.09
CA ARG A 333 6.02 -3.00 -7.49
C ARG A 333 5.81 -1.58 -8.00
N SER A 334 5.18 -0.73 -7.20
CA SER A 334 5.01 0.67 -7.58
C SER A 334 6.33 1.42 -7.61
N GLN A 335 7.19 1.23 -6.60
CA GLN A 335 8.49 1.90 -6.53
C GLN A 335 9.38 1.52 -7.71
N LEU A 336 9.34 0.25 -8.13
CA LEU A 336 10.06 -0.26 -9.29
C LEU A 336 9.56 0.37 -10.59
N ASN A 337 8.25 0.56 -10.76
CA ASN A 337 7.70 1.23 -11.94
C ASN A 337 8.12 2.71 -12.02
N VAL A 338 8.14 3.40 -10.87
CA VAL A 338 8.70 4.77 -10.80
C VAL A 338 10.19 4.77 -11.12
N TYR A 339 10.92 3.76 -10.68
CA TYR A 339 12.33 3.62 -11.03
C TYR A 339 12.54 3.35 -12.53
N TYR A 340 11.71 2.54 -13.16
CA TYR A 340 11.74 2.35 -14.62
C TYR A 340 11.49 3.64 -15.39
N LEU A 341 10.62 4.55 -14.91
CA LEU A 341 10.48 5.88 -15.51
C LEU A 341 11.77 6.71 -15.43
N SER A 342 12.50 6.61 -14.30
CA SER A 342 13.81 7.27 -14.14
C SER A 342 14.88 6.68 -15.06
N LEU A 343 14.93 5.34 -15.19
CA LEU A 343 15.83 4.67 -16.15
C LEU A 343 15.49 5.01 -17.60
N LEU A 344 14.21 5.15 -17.92
CA LEU A 344 13.73 5.57 -19.23
C LEU A 344 14.18 7.00 -19.54
N GLN A 345 13.99 7.93 -18.60
CA GLN A 345 14.46 9.31 -18.69
C GLN A 345 15.98 9.36 -18.97
N HIS A 346 16.77 8.64 -18.17
CA HIS A 346 18.23 8.54 -18.34
C HIS A 346 18.62 8.00 -19.73
N ALA A 347 17.96 6.92 -20.18
CA ALA A 347 18.25 6.33 -21.48
C ALA A 347 17.96 7.28 -22.64
N ILE A 348 16.91 8.11 -22.54
CA ILE A 348 16.61 9.15 -23.53
C ILE A 348 17.70 10.22 -23.52
N PHE A 349 18.08 10.73 -22.34
CA PHE A 349 19.17 11.71 -22.20
C PHE A 349 20.50 11.20 -22.77
N ALA A 350 20.77 9.91 -22.64
CA ALA A 350 21.97 9.27 -23.19
C ALA A 350 21.87 8.93 -24.70
N GLY A 351 20.77 9.28 -25.38
CA GLY A 351 20.53 8.95 -26.79
C GLY A 351 20.29 7.46 -27.07
N GLN A 352 20.03 6.66 -26.04
CA GLN A 352 19.89 5.20 -26.11
C GLN A 352 18.46 4.78 -26.46
N THR A 353 17.93 5.24 -27.60
CA THR A 353 16.53 5.07 -28.02
C THR A 353 16.02 3.63 -27.95
N LYS A 354 16.83 2.63 -28.35
CA LYS A 354 16.45 1.21 -28.28
C LYS A 354 16.28 0.74 -26.84
N LYS A 355 17.18 1.15 -25.94
CA LYS A 355 17.10 0.82 -24.51
C LYS A 355 15.87 1.48 -23.89
N ALA A 356 15.63 2.75 -24.21
CA ALA A 356 14.47 3.50 -23.78
C ALA A 356 13.15 2.79 -24.15
N LYS A 357 12.97 2.39 -25.42
CA LYS A 357 11.79 1.64 -25.86
C LYS A 357 11.59 0.31 -25.11
N ASN A 358 12.68 -0.41 -24.83
CA ASN A 358 12.61 -1.66 -24.06
C ASN A 358 12.23 -1.43 -22.60
N ILE A 359 12.66 -0.32 -21.99
CA ILE A 359 12.30 0.03 -20.60
C ILE A 359 10.82 0.44 -20.55
N LEU A 360 10.36 1.26 -21.50
CA LEU A 360 8.97 1.71 -21.56
C LEU A 360 7.99 0.52 -21.58
N GLN A 361 8.31 -0.56 -22.29
CA GLN A 361 7.51 -1.80 -22.34
C GLN A 361 7.46 -2.58 -21.01
N GLN A 362 8.38 -2.32 -20.08
CA GLN A 362 8.40 -2.96 -18.75
C GLN A 362 7.54 -2.21 -17.73
N ILE A 363 7.12 -0.99 -18.04
CA ILE A 363 6.30 -0.17 -17.15
C ILE A 363 4.86 -0.68 -17.21
N ASP A 364 4.40 -1.21 -16.08
CA ASP A 364 3.01 -1.57 -15.87
C ASP A 364 2.31 -0.44 -15.10
N LEU A 365 1.54 0.35 -15.83
CA LEU A 365 0.82 1.50 -15.30
C LEU A 365 -0.21 1.11 -14.23
N SER A 366 -0.67 -0.15 -14.20
CA SER A 366 -1.61 -0.62 -13.16
C SER A 366 -0.97 -0.72 -11.78
N TYR A 367 0.37 -0.76 -11.71
CA TYR A 367 1.13 -0.75 -10.47
C TYR A 367 1.64 0.65 -10.08
N LEU A 368 1.35 1.70 -10.85
CA LEU A 368 1.57 3.06 -10.35
C LEU A 368 0.65 3.32 -9.16
N ARG A 369 1.22 3.73 -8.03
CA ARG A 369 0.45 3.89 -6.78
C ARG A 369 -0.52 5.04 -6.95
N TYR A 370 -1.77 4.79 -6.58
CA TYR A 370 -2.79 5.83 -6.47
C TYR A 370 -2.27 7.02 -5.68
N GLY A 371 -2.46 8.22 -6.23
CA GLY A 371 -1.94 9.48 -5.69
C GLY A 371 -0.68 9.95 -6.42
N TYR A 372 0.14 9.04 -6.96
CA TYR A 372 1.26 9.36 -7.85
C TYR A 372 0.95 9.06 -9.32
N ASP A 373 0.07 8.09 -9.58
CA ASP A 373 -0.35 7.64 -10.90
C ASP A 373 -0.70 8.79 -11.86
N GLU A 374 -1.66 9.63 -11.49
CA GLU A 374 -2.06 10.77 -12.32
C GLU A 374 -0.87 11.72 -12.55
N PHE A 375 -0.04 11.98 -11.55
CA PHE A 375 1.13 12.84 -11.70
C PHE A 375 2.19 12.25 -12.64
N LEU A 376 2.48 10.96 -12.52
CA LEU A 376 3.52 10.27 -13.28
C LEU A 376 3.14 10.03 -14.74
N LEU A 377 1.83 9.98 -15.04
CA LEU A 377 1.36 9.91 -16.43
C LEU A 377 1.84 11.08 -17.30
N LEU A 378 2.13 12.25 -16.71
CA LEU A 378 2.78 13.35 -17.44
C LEU A 378 4.08 12.88 -18.12
N PHE A 379 4.93 12.20 -17.36
CA PHE A 379 6.22 11.76 -17.87
C PHE A 379 6.09 10.56 -18.79
N VAL A 380 5.09 9.69 -18.58
CA VAL A 380 4.75 8.63 -19.53
C VAL A 380 4.40 9.25 -20.89
N TYR A 381 3.48 10.21 -20.94
CA TYR A 381 3.08 10.86 -22.20
C TYR A 381 4.23 11.61 -22.85
N LEU A 382 5.07 12.30 -22.06
CA LEU A 382 6.26 12.98 -22.56
C LEU A 382 7.26 12.01 -23.21
N PHE A 383 7.51 10.86 -22.57
CA PHE A 383 8.45 9.86 -23.09
C PHE A 383 7.90 9.08 -24.28
N GLU A 384 6.59 8.79 -24.29
CA GLU A 384 5.90 8.23 -25.44
C GLU A 384 5.98 9.17 -26.65
N HIS A 385 5.72 10.48 -26.43
CA HIS A 385 5.90 11.50 -27.47
C HIS A 385 7.34 11.53 -28.00
N GLU A 386 8.34 11.50 -27.12
CA GLU A 386 9.74 11.59 -27.52
C GLU A 386 10.20 10.37 -28.32
N LEU A 387 9.73 9.17 -27.96
CA LEU A 387 10.10 7.92 -28.61
C LEU A 387 9.23 7.56 -29.83
N CYS A 388 8.14 8.30 -30.06
CA CYS A 388 7.23 8.11 -31.18
C CYS A 388 7.87 8.57 -32.50
N MET A 389 7.71 7.74 -33.53
CA MET A 389 8.21 8.02 -34.89
C MET A 389 7.09 8.49 -35.83
N ASP A 390 5.84 8.12 -35.56
CA ASP A 390 4.70 8.51 -36.38
C ASP A 390 4.30 9.96 -36.04
N PRO A 391 4.27 10.88 -37.01
CA PRO A 391 3.94 12.28 -36.73
C PRO A 391 2.55 12.50 -36.14
N THR A 392 1.56 11.70 -36.57
CA THR A 392 0.17 11.85 -36.12
C THR A 392 0.04 11.39 -34.68
N GLU A 393 0.54 10.20 -34.36
CA GLU A 393 0.57 9.69 -32.99
C GLU A 393 1.38 10.61 -32.08
N LYS A 394 2.48 11.18 -32.58
CA LYS A 394 3.30 12.13 -31.82
C LYS A 394 2.49 13.38 -31.44
N ASP A 395 1.78 13.98 -32.38
CA ASP A 395 0.91 15.14 -32.10
C ASP A 395 -0.22 14.79 -31.12
N GLU A 396 -0.81 13.60 -31.24
CA GLU A 396 -1.82 13.12 -30.28
C GLU A 396 -1.26 12.98 -28.86
N ARG A 397 -0.07 12.39 -28.69
CA ARG A 397 0.61 12.28 -27.39
C ARG A 397 0.95 13.64 -26.80
N TRP A 398 1.34 14.60 -27.63
CA TRP A 398 1.61 15.97 -27.20
C TRP A 398 0.34 16.65 -26.67
N LEU A 399 -0.78 16.52 -27.38
CA LEU A 399 -2.08 17.05 -26.92
C LEU A 399 -2.54 16.38 -25.62
N GLN A 400 -2.36 15.06 -25.48
CA GLN A 400 -2.65 14.33 -24.24
C GLN A 400 -1.80 14.85 -23.07
N LEU A 401 -0.50 15.04 -23.28
CA LEU A 401 0.41 15.63 -22.29
C LEU A 401 -0.06 16.99 -21.81
N LEU A 402 -0.35 17.92 -22.74
CA LEU A 402 -0.76 19.29 -22.38
C LEU A 402 -2.13 19.33 -21.70
N SER A 403 -3.09 18.53 -22.18
CA SER A 403 -4.40 18.40 -21.54
C SER A 403 -4.26 17.86 -20.11
N HIS A 404 -3.39 16.87 -19.92
CA HIS A 404 -3.16 16.26 -18.61
C HIS A 404 -2.43 17.18 -17.64
N ALA A 405 -1.45 17.96 -18.13
CA ALA A 405 -0.78 19.01 -17.36
C ALA A 405 -1.76 20.08 -16.87
N SER A 406 -2.68 20.51 -17.74
CA SER A 406 -3.75 21.45 -17.38
C SER A 406 -4.68 20.87 -16.31
N TYR A 407 -5.06 19.60 -16.41
CA TYR A 407 -5.89 18.92 -15.41
C TYR A 407 -5.22 18.84 -14.02
N LEU A 408 -3.92 18.57 -13.96
CA LEU A 408 -3.16 18.54 -12.70
C LEU A 408 -2.96 19.93 -12.08
N ASN A 409 -2.93 20.97 -12.92
CA ASN A 409 -2.88 22.37 -12.51
C ASN A 409 -1.65 22.71 -11.65
N TYR A 410 -0.46 22.30 -12.12
CA TYR A 410 0.82 22.76 -11.56
C TYR A 410 1.47 23.79 -12.49
N PRO A 411 1.69 25.04 -12.03
CA PRO A 411 2.28 26.13 -12.80
C PRO A 411 3.61 25.80 -13.51
N ILE A 412 4.43 24.91 -12.95
CA ILE A 412 5.72 24.55 -13.55
C ILE A 412 5.58 23.83 -14.91
N PHE A 413 4.50 23.09 -15.12
CA PHE A 413 4.30 22.25 -16.30
C PHE A 413 3.71 23.04 -17.47
N THR A 414 4.49 24.01 -17.96
CA THR A 414 4.17 24.77 -19.16
C THR A 414 4.55 24.01 -20.43
N GLU A 415 4.03 24.42 -21.57
CA GLU A 415 4.47 23.89 -22.86
C GLU A 415 5.98 24.13 -23.08
N GLU A 416 6.49 25.30 -22.68
CA GLU A 416 7.93 25.62 -22.73
C GLU A 416 8.76 24.68 -21.84
N TYR A 417 8.25 24.32 -20.66
CA TYR A 417 8.88 23.33 -19.80
C TYR A 417 9.08 22.00 -20.53
N PHE A 418 8.03 21.48 -21.17
CA PHE A 418 8.11 20.19 -21.88
C PHE A 418 8.98 20.26 -23.13
N ARG A 419 8.90 21.35 -23.92
CA ARG A 419 9.76 21.55 -25.10
C ARG A 419 11.24 21.65 -24.74
N GLY A 420 11.53 22.26 -23.59
CA GLY A 420 12.89 22.40 -23.07
C GLY A 420 13.39 21.18 -22.30
N TYR A 421 12.55 20.19 -22.01
CA TYR A 421 12.84 19.15 -21.03
C TYR A 421 14.15 18.38 -21.30
N PHE A 422 14.36 17.97 -22.56
CA PHE A 422 15.58 17.24 -22.97
C PHE A 422 16.75 18.17 -23.36
N ASN A 423 16.52 19.49 -23.40
CA ASN A 423 17.53 20.50 -23.73
C ASN A 423 18.15 21.15 -22.48
N ARG A 424 17.62 20.85 -21.28
CA ARG A 424 18.01 21.46 -19.99
C ARG A 424 19.21 20.77 -19.31
N LEU A 425 19.93 19.91 -20.03
CA LEU A 425 21.03 19.09 -19.49
C LEU A 425 22.40 19.44 -20.05
#